data_AF-Q2JBU5-F1
#
_entry.id   AF-Q2JBU5-F1
#
_cell.length_a   1.000
_cell.length_b   1.000
_cell.length_c   1.000
_cell.angle_alpha   90.00
_cell.angle_beta   90.00
_cell.angle_gamma   90.00
#
_symmetry.space_group_name_H-M   'P 1'
#
loop_
_entity.id
_entity.type
_entity.pdbx_description
1 polymer ?
#
loop_
_entity_poly.entity_id
_entity_poly.type
_entity_poly.pdbx_seq_one_letter_code
_entity_poly.pdbx_strand_id
1 'polypeptide(L)'
;MGTATRGDGITHSGSRRGGRPRRRRDDRSDLPAAGRLVGMTAIPESTTSSIRLRLLDHAEQRWPQLARTEVTYRGAFAYVAGVLPDGEEIPLCRLRYGGSAHSFGFAIYSAAHNRYQETALLTGYLAGSPQDALDTACTIHLPAEPS
;
A
#
# COMPACT_ATOMS: atom_id res chain seq x y z
N MET A 1 21.82 29.65 71.41
CA MET A 1 21.25 31.01 71.36
C MET A 1 21.50 31.50 69.94
N GLY A 2 20.56 31.35 69.02
CA GLY A 2 19.65 32.44 68.58
C GLY A 2 20.46 33.46 67.76
N THR A 3 20.22 33.74 66.48
CA THR A 3 18.95 33.92 65.78
C THR A 3 19.15 33.88 64.26
N ALA A 4 18.09 33.50 63.55
CA ALA A 4 17.94 33.57 62.11
C ALA A 4 18.10 35.01 61.56
N THR A 5 18.61 35.13 60.33
CA THR A 5 18.38 36.30 59.48
C THR A 5 18.07 35.83 58.06
N ARG A 6 16.93 36.33 57.59
CA ARG A 6 16.28 36.16 56.30
C ARG A 6 16.92 37.10 55.28
N GLY A 7 17.01 36.72 54.00
CA GLY A 7 17.40 37.65 52.95
C GLY A 7 17.70 36.97 51.63
N ASP A 8 16.65 36.72 50.86
CA ASP A 8 16.62 36.18 49.51
C ASP A 8 17.16 37.19 48.47
N GLY A 9 17.74 36.66 47.38
CA GLY A 9 17.83 37.39 46.12
C GLY A 9 19.22 37.84 45.68
N ILE A 10 20.04 36.94 45.13
CA ILE A 10 21.07 37.31 44.13
C ILE A 10 21.11 36.26 43.01
N THR A 11 21.01 36.80 41.80
CA THR A 11 21.13 36.22 40.46
C THR A 11 22.29 35.24 40.27
N HIS A 12 22.04 34.11 39.61
CA HIS A 12 23.07 33.40 38.86
C HIS A 12 22.58 33.03 37.46
N SER A 13 23.11 33.78 36.49
CA SER A 13 23.24 33.38 35.10
C SER A 13 23.98 32.04 35.01
N GLY A 14 23.39 31.09 34.28
CA GLY A 14 23.96 29.77 34.03
C GLY A 14 23.79 29.36 32.58
N SER A 15 24.69 29.83 31.71
CA SER A 15 24.88 29.28 30.36
C SER A 15 25.62 27.93 30.42
N ARG A 16 24.99 26.85 29.93
CA ARG A 16 25.66 25.61 29.44
C ARG A 16 24.79 25.01 28.31
N ARG A 17 25.18 25.20 27.05
CA ARG A 17 25.87 24.22 26.18
C ARG A 17 25.18 22.85 26.03
N GLY A 18 24.75 22.53 24.81
CA GLY A 18 24.86 21.16 24.27
C GLY A 18 23.72 20.64 23.40
N GLY A 19 23.98 20.46 22.10
CA GLY A 19 23.62 19.22 21.38
C GLY A 19 22.24 19.11 20.69
N ARG A 20 22.28 19.08 19.35
CA ARG A 20 21.33 18.37 18.44
C ARG A 20 21.23 16.87 18.85
N PRO A 21 20.23 16.04 18.42
CA PRO A 21 19.46 16.15 17.18
C PRO A 21 17.96 15.72 17.23
N ARG A 22 17.33 15.89 16.07
CA ARG A 22 16.03 15.38 15.61
C ARG A 22 15.65 14.01 16.21
N ARG A 23 14.47 13.93 16.82
CA ARG A 23 13.64 12.72 16.78
C ARG A 23 12.21 13.08 16.41
N ARG A 24 11.92 12.87 15.13
CA ARG A 24 10.59 12.72 14.55
C ARG A 24 9.95 11.53 15.29
N ARG A 25 9.00 11.79 16.18
CA ARG A 25 8.13 10.73 16.69
C ARG A 25 6.99 10.58 15.70
N ASP A 26 6.99 9.43 15.04
CA ASP A 26 5.82 8.84 14.39
C ASP A 26 4.70 8.80 15.42
N ASP A 27 3.74 9.72 15.28
CA ASP A 27 2.42 9.57 15.89
C ASP A 27 1.55 8.83 14.87
N ARG A 28 1.69 7.49 14.87
CA ARG A 28 0.73 6.57 14.23
C ARG A 28 -0.32 6.21 15.26
N SER A 29 -1.20 7.12 15.64
CA SER A 29 -2.27 6.79 16.58
C SER A 29 -3.48 7.72 16.43
N ASP A 30 -4.05 7.85 15.24
CA ASP A 30 -5.45 8.26 15.11
C ASP A 30 -6.02 7.88 13.73
N LEU A 31 -6.52 6.64 13.62
CA LEU A 31 -7.50 6.29 12.60
C LEU A 31 -8.87 6.22 13.30
N PRO A 32 -9.83 7.11 12.97
CA PRO A 32 -11.17 6.97 13.51
C PRO A 32 -11.85 5.76 12.88
N ALA A 33 -12.45 4.93 13.74
CA ALA A 33 -13.43 3.93 13.34
C ALA A 33 -14.69 4.65 12.81
N ALA A 34 -14.78 4.82 11.50
CA ALA A 34 -16.03 5.12 10.79
C ALA A 34 -16.39 3.85 10.00
N GLY A 35 -17.44 3.11 10.31
CA GLY A 35 -18.75 3.61 10.71
C GLY A 35 -19.47 4.19 9.48
N ARG A 36 -19.77 3.34 8.51
CA ARG A 36 -20.80 3.52 7.47
C ARG A 36 -20.83 4.86 6.74
N LEU A 37 -19.92 5.04 5.77
CA LEU A 37 -20.15 5.88 4.59
C LEU A 37 -19.77 5.10 3.33
N VAL A 38 -20.78 4.53 2.68
CA VAL A 38 -20.72 4.16 1.25
C VAL A 38 -20.69 5.47 0.47
N GLY A 39 -19.50 6.05 0.37
CA GLY A 39 -19.16 7.13 -0.55
C GLY A 39 -17.98 6.66 -1.36
N MET A 40 -18.16 6.54 -2.68
CA MET A 40 -17.16 6.09 -3.66
C MET A 40 -15.97 7.05 -3.67
N THR A 41 -15.13 6.96 -2.65
CA THR A 41 -13.97 7.83 -2.49
C THR A 41 -12.85 7.20 -3.28
N ALA A 42 -12.28 7.96 -4.21
CA ALA A 42 -11.07 7.56 -4.91
C ALA A 42 -10.01 7.10 -3.89
N ILE A 43 -9.20 6.12 -4.28
CA ILE A 43 -8.17 5.57 -3.40
C ILE A 43 -7.25 6.72 -2.95
N PRO A 44 -7.08 6.96 -1.63
CA PRO A 44 -6.17 8.00 -1.14
C PRO A 44 -4.77 7.83 -1.74
N GLU A 45 -4.07 8.92 -2.08
CA GLU A 45 -2.78 8.87 -2.76
C GLU A 45 -1.73 8.01 -2.02
N SER A 46 -1.73 8.05 -0.68
CA SER A 46 -0.88 7.21 0.17
C SER A 46 -1.21 5.72 0.04
N THR A 47 -2.49 5.39 -0.13
CA THR A 47 -2.97 4.02 -0.35
C THR A 47 -2.62 3.56 -1.76
N THR A 48 -2.79 4.41 -2.76
CA THR A 48 -2.34 4.18 -4.14
C THR A 48 -0.84 3.89 -4.21
N SER A 49 -0.02 4.74 -3.58
CA SER A 49 1.44 4.58 -3.57
C SER A 49 1.87 3.29 -2.87
N SER A 50 1.27 2.97 -1.72
CA SER A 50 1.58 1.73 -0.99
C SER A 50 1.13 0.47 -1.73
N ILE A 51 -0.04 0.47 -2.38
CA ILE A 51 -0.49 -0.63 -3.24
C ILE A 51 0.51 -0.83 -4.39
N ARG A 52 0.89 0.25 -5.07
CA ARG A 52 1.82 0.19 -6.20
C ARG A 52 3.15 -0.43 -5.78
N LEU A 53 3.75 0.08 -4.70
CA LEU A 53 5.01 -0.45 -4.18
C LEU A 53 4.91 -1.94 -3.84
N ARG A 54 3.85 -2.37 -3.15
CA ARG A 54 3.64 -3.78 -2.79
C ARG A 54 3.46 -4.68 -4.01
N LEU A 55 2.78 -4.20 -5.05
CA LEU A 55 2.59 -4.97 -6.29
C LEU A 55 3.89 -5.11 -7.07
N LEU A 56 4.65 -4.02 -7.21
CA LEU A 56 5.93 -4.02 -7.90
C LEU A 56 6.95 -4.94 -7.21
N ASP A 57 7.15 -4.73 -5.91
CA ASP A 57 8.09 -5.52 -5.10
C ASP A 57 7.75 -7.03 -5.13
N HIS A 58 6.46 -7.36 -5.04
CA HIS A 58 6.00 -8.75 -5.07
C HIS A 58 6.13 -9.37 -6.46
N ALA A 59 5.88 -8.60 -7.53
CA ALA A 59 6.08 -9.04 -8.90
C ALA A 59 7.54 -9.37 -9.19
N GLU A 60 8.47 -8.50 -8.78
CA GLU A 60 9.91 -8.70 -8.96
C GLU A 60 10.41 -9.95 -8.22
N GLN A 61 9.84 -10.28 -7.06
CA GLN A 61 10.24 -11.44 -6.26
C GLN A 61 9.67 -12.76 -6.78
N ARG A 62 8.44 -12.78 -7.30
CA ARG A 62 7.73 -14.02 -7.67
C ARG A 62 7.62 -14.28 -9.16
N TRP A 63 7.69 -13.23 -9.99
CA TRP A 63 7.34 -13.28 -11.40
C TRP A 63 8.47 -12.71 -12.27
N PRO A 64 9.66 -13.33 -12.28
CA PRO A 64 10.83 -12.86 -13.06
C PRO A 64 10.60 -12.92 -14.58
N GLN A 65 9.54 -13.60 -15.03
CA GLN A 65 9.11 -13.61 -16.43
C GLN A 65 8.53 -12.27 -16.88
N LEU A 66 8.07 -11.43 -15.96
CA LEU A 66 7.62 -10.06 -16.26
C LEU A 66 8.84 -9.14 -16.28
N ALA A 67 8.99 -8.35 -17.34
CA ALA A 67 9.98 -7.28 -17.39
C ALA A 67 9.63 -6.14 -16.44
N ARG A 68 8.33 -5.83 -16.30
CA ARG A 68 7.80 -4.93 -15.27
C ARG A 68 6.32 -5.16 -15.05
N THR A 69 5.81 -4.69 -13.91
CA THR A 69 4.37 -4.60 -13.65
C THR A 69 3.92 -3.15 -13.75
N GLU A 70 2.81 -2.90 -14.43
CA GLU A 70 2.20 -1.59 -14.53
C GLU A 70 0.90 -1.53 -13.72
N VAL A 71 0.72 -0.42 -13.01
CA VAL A 71 -0.47 -0.18 -12.19
C VAL A 71 -1.05 1.20 -12.49
N THR A 72 -2.26 1.21 -13.02
CA THR A 72 -3.02 2.44 -13.34
C THR A 72 -4.24 2.54 -12.44
N TYR A 73 -4.50 3.75 -11.92
CA TYR A 73 -5.62 3.98 -11.00
C TYR A 73 -6.71 4.80 -11.67
N ARG A 74 -7.97 4.36 -11.56
CA ARG A 74 -9.14 5.11 -12.02
C ARG A 74 -10.27 5.00 -11.01
N GLY A 75 -10.61 6.11 -10.35
CA GLY A 75 -11.63 6.14 -9.30
C GLY A 75 -11.29 5.21 -8.13
N ALA A 76 -12.17 4.25 -7.86
CA ALA A 76 -11.99 3.23 -6.82
C ALA A 76 -11.27 1.96 -7.32
N PHE A 77 -10.73 1.97 -8.54
CA PHE A 77 -10.13 0.80 -9.17
C PHE A 77 -8.63 0.99 -9.42
N ALA A 78 -7.87 -0.09 -9.21
CA ALA A 78 -6.51 -0.23 -9.70
C ALA A 78 -6.50 -1.32 -10.79
N TYR A 79 -5.92 -0.99 -11.93
CA TYR A 79 -5.75 -1.86 -13.08
C TYR A 79 -4.30 -2.31 -13.11
N VAL A 80 -4.08 -3.61 -13.14
CA VAL A 80 -2.76 -4.23 -13.10
C VAL A 80 -2.51 -4.93 -14.42
N ALA A 81 -1.37 -4.61 -15.03
CA ALA A 81 -0.87 -5.25 -16.25
C ALA A 81 0.56 -5.73 -16.04
N GLY A 82 0.93 -6.81 -16.72
CA GLY A 82 2.29 -7.32 -16.79
C GLY A 82 2.88 -6.97 -18.14
N VAL A 83 4.11 -6.46 -18.16
CA VAL A 83 4.87 -6.22 -19.38
C VAL A 83 5.88 -7.34 -19.53
N LEU A 84 5.83 -8.04 -20.66
CA LEU A 84 6.76 -9.11 -21.01
C LEU A 84 8.11 -8.56 -21.51
N PRO A 85 9.18 -9.39 -21.57
CA PRO A 85 10.51 -8.97 -22.02
C PRO A 85 10.57 -8.46 -23.46
N ASP A 86 9.63 -8.87 -24.30
CA ASP A 86 9.46 -8.38 -25.67
C ASP A 86 8.71 -7.03 -25.75
N GLY A 87 8.22 -6.51 -24.63
CA GLY A 87 7.46 -5.28 -24.52
C GLY A 87 5.95 -5.45 -24.68
N GLU A 88 5.44 -6.66 -24.83
CA GLU A 88 4.00 -6.91 -24.85
C GLU A 88 3.39 -6.62 -23.47
N GLU A 89 2.33 -5.81 -23.43
CA GLU A 89 1.56 -5.53 -22.22
C GLU A 89 0.32 -6.42 -22.17
N ILE A 90 0.23 -7.24 -21.13
CA ILE A 90 -0.88 -8.16 -20.89
C ILE A 90 -1.68 -7.65 -19.69
N PRO A 91 -2.99 -7.34 -19.85
CA PRO A 91 -3.85 -7.02 -18.73
C PRO A 91 -4.02 -8.25 -17.84
N LEU A 92 -3.73 -8.10 -16.54
CA LEU A 92 -3.76 -9.21 -15.58
C LEU A 92 -5.05 -9.17 -14.76
N CYS A 93 -5.24 -8.12 -13.97
CA CYS A 93 -6.39 -8.04 -13.08
C CYS A 93 -6.81 -6.61 -12.76
N ARG A 94 -7.98 -6.49 -12.14
CA ARG A 94 -8.52 -5.24 -11.62
C ARG A 94 -8.86 -5.42 -10.14
N LEU A 95 -8.32 -4.53 -9.33
CA LEU A 95 -8.59 -4.44 -7.90
C LEU A 95 -9.63 -3.35 -7.64
N ARG A 96 -10.63 -3.63 -6.81
CA ARG A 96 -11.64 -2.67 -6.36
C ARG A 96 -11.39 -2.33 -4.89
N TYR A 97 -11.17 -1.06 -4.60
CA TYR A 97 -11.04 -0.58 -3.23
C TYR A 97 -12.40 -0.60 -2.53
N GLY A 98 -12.50 -1.39 -1.44
CA GLY A 98 -13.70 -1.54 -0.61
C GLY A 98 -13.70 -0.68 0.65
N GLY A 99 -12.72 0.22 0.83
CA GLY A 99 -12.54 1.01 2.06
C GLY A 99 -11.39 0.53 2.97
N SER A 100 -10.64 -0.51 2.56
CA SER A 100 -9.47 -1.01 3.28
C SER A 100 -8.28 -1.23 2.33
N ALA A 101 -7.08 -0.84 2.77
CA ALA A 101 -5.84 -1.07 2.03
C ALA A 101 -5.33 -2.52 2.07
N HIS A 102 -6.06 -3.42 2.74
CA HIS A 102 -5.72 -4.84 2.89
C HIS A 102 -6.72 -5.78 2.22
N SER A 103 -7.87 -5.27 1.79
CA SER A 103 -8.92 -6.07 1.16
C SER A 103 -9.45 -5.34 -0.06
N PHE A 104 -9.16 -5.91 -1.22
CA PHE A 104 -9.62 -5.42 -2.51
C PHE A 104 -10.48 -6.49 -3.16
N GLY A 105 -11.60 -6.07 -3.75
CA GLY A 105 -12.36 -6.94 -4.63
C GLY A 105 -11.54 -7.28 -5.87
N PHE A 106 -11.60 -8.53 -6.31
CA PHE A 106 -10.76 -9.05 -7.39
C PHE A 106 -11.56 -9.33 -8.66
N ALA A 107 -11.01 -8.93 -9.80
CA ALA A 107 -11.48 -9.37 -11.10
C ALA A 107 -10.30 -9.73 -12.01
N ILE A 108 -10.34 -10.91 -12.60
CA ILE A 108 -9.35 -11.38 -13.58
C ILE A 108 -9.69 -10.81 -14.95
N TYR A 109 -8.67 -10.51 -15.76
CA TYR A 109 -8.90 -10.17 -17.16
C TYR A 109 -9.22 -11.44 -17.96
N SER A 110 -10.29 -11.42 -18.76
CA SER A 110 -10.59 -12.51 -19.68
C SER A 110 -10.29 -12.08 -21.11
N ALA A 111 -9.23 -12.64 -21.70
CA ALA A 111 -8.89 -12.39 -23.11
C ALA A 111 -10.02 -12.86 -24.06
N ALA A 112 -10.67 -13.98 -23.74
CA ALA A 112 -11.79 -14.52 -24.53
C ALA A 112 -13.00 -13.59 -24.60
N HIS A 113 -13.25 -12.80 -23.55
CA HIS A 113 -14.39 -11.89 -23.45
C HIS A 113 -13.99 -10.42 -23.46
N ASN A 114 -12.71 -10.12 -23.64
CA ASN A 114 -12.11 -8.78 -23.60
C ASN A 114 -12.65 -7.92 -22.43
N ARG A 115 -12.75 -8.51 -21.23
CA ARG A 115 -13.33 -7.83 -20.06
C ARG A 115 -12.81 -8.37 -18.74
N TYR A 116 -12.86 -7.54 -17.70
CA TYR A 116 -12.61 -7.97 -16.33
C TYR A 116 -13.82 -8.70 -15.76
N GLN A 117 -13.59 -9.89 -15.20
CA GLN A 117 -14.61 -10.73 -14.60
C GLN A 117 -14.27 -10.98 -13.14
N GLU A 118 -15.24 -10.75 -12.25
CA GLU A 118 -15.05 -11.09 -10.83
C GLU A 118 -14.85 -12.59 -10.69
N THR A 119 -13.82 -12.97 -9.94
CA THR A 119 -13.48 -14.36 -9.68
C THR A 119 -12.90 -14.50 -8.29
N ALA A 120 -12.86 -15.72 -7.77
CA ALA A 120 -12.19 -16.00 -6.51
C ALA A 120 -10.66 -15.99 -6.70
N LEU A 121 -9.97 -15.50 -5.68
CA LEU A 121 -8.53 -15.66 -5.52
C LEU A 121 -8.19 -17.15 -5.35
N LEU A 122 -6.92 -17.52 -5.51
CA LEU A 122 -6.43 -18.87 -5.16
C LEU A 122 -6.70 -19.24 -3.69
N THR A 123 -6.92 -18.26 -2.82
CA THR A 123 -7.34 -18.45 -1.43
C THR A 123 -8.81 -18.87 -1.27
N GLY A 124 -9.60 -18.83 -2.35
CA GLY A 124 -11.04 -19.13 -2.36
C GLY A 124 -11.96 -17.94 -2.08
N TYR A 125 -11.41 -16.76 -1.77
CA TYR A 125 -12.19 -15.56 -1.45
C TYR A 125 -12.29 -14.60 -2.64
N LEU A 126 -13.41 -13.86 -2.75
CA LEU A 126 -13.62 -12.83 -3.78
C LEU A 126 -12.84 -11.52 -3.53
N ALA A 127 -12.25 -11.39 -2.35
CA ALA A 127 -11.44 -10.24 -1.96
C ALA A 127 -10.25 -10.69 -1.13
N GLY A 128 -9.15 -9.96 -1.24
CA GLY A 128 -7.92 -10.28 -0.52
C GLY A 128 -6.87 -9.19 -0.66
N SER A 129 -5.62 -9.55 -0.36
CA SER A 129 -4.51 -8.61 -0.49
C SER A 129 -4.21 -8.34 -1.98
N PRO A 130 -3.62 -7.18 -2.30
CA PRO A 130 -3.20 -6.89 -3.67
C PRO A 130 -2.18 -7.91 -4.18
N GLN A 131 -1.34 -8.48 -3.29
CA GLN A 131 -0.38 -9.52 -3.67
C GLN A 131 -1.06 -10.85 -4.01
N ASP A 132 -2.03 -11.31 -3.22
CA ASP A 132 -2.77 -12.55 -3.52
C ASP A 132 -3.50 -12.46 -4.88
N ALA A 133 -4.02 -11.26 -5.18
CA ALA A 133 -4.65 -10.96 -6.47
C ALA A 133 -3.65 -10.98 -7.63
N LEU A 134 -2.45 -10.41 -7.44
CA LEU A 134 -1.40 -10.46 -8.44
C LEU A 134 -0.97 -11.91 -8.70
N ASP A 135 -0.73 -12.69 -7.65
CA ASP A 135 -0.34 -14.09 -7.78
C ASP A 135 -1.40 -14.91 -8.51
N THR A 136 -2.67 -14.75 -8.13
CA THR A 136 -3.78 -15.43 -8.82
C THR A 136 -3.78 -15.07 -10.30
N ALA A 137 -3.62 -13.78 -10.64
CA ALA A 137 -3.66 -13.33 -12.03
C ALA A 137 -2.47 -13.82 -12.84
N CYS A 138 -1.25 -13.71 -12.29
CA CYS A 138 -0.04 -14.19 -12.94
C CYS A 138 -0.06 -15.71 -13.15
N THR A 139 -0.54 -16.50 -12.18
CA THR A 139 -0.68 -17.96 -12.35
C THR A 139 -1.64 -18.33 -13.49
N ILE A 140 -2.67 -17.52 -13.73
CA ILE A 140 -3.66 -17.77 -14.80
C ILE A 140 -3.15 -17.32 -16.17
N HIS A 141 -2.47 -16.17 -16.22
CA HIS A 141 -2.09 -15.53 -17.49
C HIS A 141 -0.70 -15.89 -17.98
N LEU A 142 0.23 -16.17 -17.07
CA LEU A 142 1.60 -16.47 -17.42
C LEU A 142 1.74 -18.00 -17.51
N PRO A 143 2.20 -18.53 -18.65
CA PRO A 143 2.55 -19.94 -18.73
C PRO A 143 3.67 -20.24 -17.72
N ALA A 144 3.61 -21.40 -17.09
CA ALA A 144 4.74 -21.92 -16.33
C ALA A 144 5.82 -22.36 -17.34
N GLU A 145 6.67 -21.42 -17.76
CA GLU A 145 7.81 -21.57 -18.70
C GLU A 145 7.54 -22.36 -20.01
N PRO A 146 7.75 -21.79 -21.21
CA PRO A 146 8.03 -22.63 -22.36
C PRO A 146 9.42 -23.26 -22.15
N SER A 147 9.42 -24.56 -21.87
CA SER A 147 10.62 -25.39 -21.79
C SER A 147 11.35 -25.53 -23.12
#